data_AF-A0A2I0W5N5-F1
#
_entry.id   AF-A0A2I0W5N5-F1
#
_cell.length_a   1.000
_cell.length_b   1.000
_cell.length_c   1.000
_cell.angle_alpha   90.00
_cell.angle_beta   90.00
_cell.angle_gamma   90.00
#
_symmetry.space_group_name_H-M   'P 1'
#
loop_
_entity.id
_entity.type
_entity.pdbx_description
1 polymer ?
#
loop_
_entity_poly.entity_id
_entity_poly.type
_entity_poly.pdbx_seq_one_letter_code
_entity_poly.pdbx_strand_id
1 'polypeptide(L)' 'MFAWDVQTDEEDRLVNFFWVDGLGRIDYDCFGDVIIFYTSYHLIKYNLACSPIIGVNNHWKNIILVVAFLSEKIIDSLS' A
#
# COMPACT_ATOMS: atom_id res chain seq x y z
N MET A 1 -16.07 -4.70 -6.60
CA MET A 1 -16.08 -5.09 -5.16
C MET A 1 -14.72 -4.75 -4.59
N PHE A 2 -14.67 -4.07 -3.45
CA PHE A 2 -13.43 -3.72 -2.74
C PHE A 2 -12.75 -4.98 -2.19
N ALA A 3 -11.43 -4.96 -2.04
CA ALA A 3 -10.64 -6.01 -1.41
C ALA A 3 -9.60 -5.41 -0.46
N TRP A 4 -9.26 -6.15 0.58
CA TRP A 4 -8.28 -5.74 1.57
C TRP A 4 -7.59 -6.97 2.15
N ASP A 5 -6.39 -6.77 2.65
CA ASP A 5 -5.64 -7.78 3.40
C ASP A 5 -4.95 -7.12 4.59
N VAL A 6 -4.77 -7.88 5.66
CA VAL A 6 -4.31 -7.37 6.94
C VAL A 6 -3.29 -8.31 7.56
N GLN A 7 -2.22 -7.74 8.09
CA GLN A 7 -1.23 -8.45 8.87
C GLN A 7 -1.25 -7.94 10.31
N THR A 8 -1.39 -8.87 11.25
CA THR A 8 -1.27 -8.60 12.69
C THR A 8 0.02 -9.20 13.25
N ASP A 9 0.47 -8.69 14.40
CA ASP A 9 1.53 -9.31 15.20
C ASP A 9 0.99 -10.35 16.18
N GLU A 10 1.86 -10.90 17.02
CA GLU A 10 1.53 -11.91 18.04
C GLU A 10 0.58 -11.39 19.14
N GLU A 11 0.44 -10.06 19.26
CA GLU A 11 -0.46 -9.39 20.20
C GLU A 11 -1.76 -8.89 19.51
N ASP A 12 -2.06 -9.41 18.31
CA ASP A 12 -3.19 -9.03 17.46
C ASP A 12 -3.23 -7.54 17.07
N ARG A 13 -2.08 -6.84 17.11
CA ARG A 13 -2.00 -5.44 16.68
C ARG A 13 -1.80 -5.35 15.18
N LEU A 14 -2.42 -4.35 14.56
CA LEU A 14 -2.29 -4.08 13.13
C LEU A 14 -0.86 -3.65 12.78
N VAL A 15 -0.18 -4.44 11.95
CA VAL A 15 1.17 -4.15 11.43
C VAL A 15 1.09 -3.61 10.02
N ASN A 16 0.42 -4.31 9.12
CA ASN A 16 0.27 -3.89 7.73
C ASN A 16 -1.19 -3.98 7.30
N PHE A 17 -1.64 -3.03 6.50
CA PHE A 17 -2.97 -3.01 5.91
C PHE A 17 -2.88 -2.66 4.44
N PHE A 18 -3.43 -3.52 3.59
CA PHE A 18 -3.54 -3.29 2.16
C PHE A 18 -5.00 -3.13 1.79
N TRP A 19 -5.29 -2.17 0.93
CA TRP A 19 -6.63 -1.93 0.43
C TRP A 19 -6.62 -1.58 -1.05
N VAL A 20 -7.60 -2.11 -1.76
CA VAL A 20 -7.87 -1.82 -3.16
C VAL A 20 -9.37 -1.70 -3.40
N ASP A 21 -9.78 -0.70 -4.16
CA ASP A 21 -11.16 -0.55 -4.58
C ASP A 21 -11.47 -1.44 -5.81
N GLY A 22 -12.71 -1.39 -6.29
CA GLY A 22 -13.08 -2.19 -7.46
C GLY A 22 -12.36 -1.77 -8.74
N LEU A 23 -12.00 -0.49 -8.87
CA LEU A 23 -11.36 0.06 -10.06
C LEU A 23 -9.88 -0.31 -10.09
N GLY A 24 -9.17 -0.18 -8.98
CA GLY A 24 -7.76 -0.55 -8.85
C GLY A 24 -7.49 -2.02 -9.21
N ARG A 25 -8.44 -2.93 -8.94
CA ARG A 25 -8.34 -4.33 -9.42
C ARG A 25 -8.45 -4.44 -10.94
N ILE A 26 -9.42 -3.76 -11.54
CA ILE A 26 -9.61 -3.76 -13.00
C ILE A 26 -8.42 -3.11 -13.70
N ASP A 27 -7.94 -2.01 -13.13
CA ASP A 27 -6.78 -1.28 -13.60
C ASP A 27 -5.50 -2.11 -13.46
N TYR A 28 -5.35 -2.90 -12.39
CA TYR A 28 -4.23 -3.83 -12.24
C TYR A 28 -4.26 -4.94 -13.30
N ASP A 29 -5.43 -5.53 -13.56
CA ASP A 29 -5.58 -6.55 -14.60
C ASP A 29 -5.24 -6.03 -16.01
N CYS A 30 -5.38 -4.71 -16.23
CA CYS A 30 -5.13 -4.06 -17.52
C CYS A 30 -3.74 -3.43 -17.65
N PHE A 31 -3.16 -2.92 -16.54
CA PHE A 31 -1.97 -2.05 -16.54
C PHE A 31 -0.92 -2.45 -15.50
N GLY A 32 -1.04 -3.63 -14.89
CA GLY A 32 -0.14 -4.14 -13.84
C GLY A 32 1.30 -4.43 -14.27
N ASP A 33 1.61 -4.29 -15.57
CA ASP A 33 2.95 -4.52 -16.12
C ASP A 33 3.98 -3.46 -15.65
N VAL A 34 3.51 -2.25 -15.32
CA VAL A 34 4.36 -1.15 -14.84
C VAL A 34 3.80 -0.61 -13.53
N ILE A 35 4.58 -0.80 -12.46
CA ILE A 35 4.20 -0.40 -11.11
C ILE A 35 5.30 0.48 -10.50
N ILE A 36 4.90 1.60 -9.91
CA ILE A 36 5.73 2.53 -9.17
C ILE A 36 5.29 2.54 -7.72
N PHE A 37 6.24 2.29 -6.81
CA PHE A 37 6.01 2.36 -5.38
C PHE A 37 6.42 3.74 -4.86
N TYR A 38 5.48 4.44 -4.23
CA TYR A 38 5.76 5.68 -3.51
C TYR A 38 5.44 5.46 -2.03
N THR A 39 6.31 5.96 -1.15
CA THR A 39 6.01 6.10 0.29
C THR A 39 5.81 7.59 0.55
N SER A 40 4.59 7.99 0.85
CA SER A 40 4.18 9.39 0.71
C SER A 40 3.91 10.09 2.05
N TYR A 41 3.44 9.37 3.07
CA TYR A 41 2.99 10.02 4.32
C TYR A 41 3.16 9.14 5.56
N HIS A 42 3.79 9.66 6.62
CA HIS A 42 3.82 9.01 7.94
C HIS A 42 2.60 9.46 8.76
N LEU A 43 1.77 8.50 9.17
CA LEU A 43 0.68 8.69 10.11
C LEU A 43 1.24 8.60 11.53
N ILE A 44 1.65 9.76 12.07
CA ILE A 44 2.26 9.89 13.41
C ILE A 44 1.42 9.22 14.51
N LYS A 45 0.08 9.26 14.41
CA LYS A 45 -0.83 8.67 15.40
C LYS A 45 -0.80 7.13 15.44
N TYR A 46 -0.46 6.48 14.33
CA TYR A 46 -0.50 5.03 14.20
C TYR A 46 0.88 4.41 13.94
N ASN A 47 1.93 5.24 13.85
CA ASN A 47 3.26 4.81 13.42
C ASN A 47 3.23 3.98 12.12
N LEU A 48 2.35 4.38 11.20
CA LEU A 48 2.15 3.73 9.90
C LEU A 48 2.61 4.67 8.78
N ALA A 49 3.39 4.17 7.83
CA ALA A 49 3.67 4.84 6.58
C ALA A 49 2.60 4.46 5.53
N CYS A 50 1.98 5.45 4.90
CA CYS A 50 1.12 5.26 3.74
C CYS A 50 1.98 5.20 2.47
N SER A 51 1.88 4.08 1.76
CA SER A 51 2.58 3.80 0.51
C SER A 51 1.56 3.43 -0.58
N PRO A 52 1.15 4.39 -1.43
CA PRO A 52 0.36 4.06 -2.61
C PRO A 52 1.21 3.32 -3.65
N ILE A 53 0.61 2.28 -4.23
CA ILE A 53 1.13 1.54 -5.38
C ILE A 53 0.46 2.11 -6.62
N ILE A 54 1.27 2.73 -7.49
CA ILE A 54 0.80 3.51 -8.63
C ILE A 54 1.13 2.77 -9.93
N GLY A 55 0.15 2.62 -10.81
CA GLY A 55 0.35 2.17 -12.18
C GLY A 55 0.35 3.35 -13.16
N VAL A 56 0.62 3.05 -14.43
CA VAL A 56 0.48 4.02 -15.53
C VAL A 56 -0.41 3.40 -16.60
N ASN A 57 -1.50 4.08 -16.97
CA ASN A 57 -2.37 3.60 -18.04
C ASN A 57 -1.85 3.97 -19.44
N ASN A 58 -2.54 3.48 -20.48
CA ASN A 58 -2.22 3.76 -21.89
C ASN A 58 -2.21 5.25 -22.29
N HIS A 59 -2.75 6.13 -21.44
CA HIS A 59 -2.73 7.58 -21.63
C HIS A 59 -1.61 8.27 -20.85
N TRP A 60 -0.64 7.52 -20.34
CA TRP A 60 0.47 8.04 -19.53
C TRP A 60 0.00 8.75 -18.25
N LYS A 61 -1.16 8.34 -17.72
CA LYS A 61 -1.70 8.88 -16.47
C LYS A 61 -1.45 7.90 -15.34
N ASN A 62 -1.06 8.45 -14.19
CA ASN A 62 -0.94 7.70 -12.95
C ASN A 62 -2.33 7.22 -12.49
N ILE A 63 -2.40 5.95 -12.09
CA ILE A 63 -3.60 5.32 -11.51
C ILE A 63 -3.22 4.67 -10.18
N ILE A 64 -4.08 4.73 -9.18
CA ILE A 64 -3.83 4.06 -7.89
C ILE A 64 -4.29 2.62 -8.03
N LEU A 65 -3.35 1.68 -7.93
CA LEU A 65 -3.65 0.26 -8.01
C LEU A 65 -3.99 -0.30 -6.63
N VAL A 66 -3.23 0.06 -5.60
CA VAL A 66 -3.38 -0.40 -4.22
C VAL A 66 -2.88 0.70 -3.28
N VAL A 67 -3.41 0.74 -2.06
CA VAL A 67 -2.83 1.54 -0.97
C VAL A 67 -2.36 0.60 0.14
N ALA A 68 -1.10 0.73 0.54
CA ALA A 68 -0.52 0.03 1.67
C ALA A 68 -0.31 0.99 2.84
N PHE A 69 -0.66 0.57 4.05
CA PHE A 69 -0.26 1.19 5.29
C PHE A 69 0.66 0.23 6.00
N LEU A 70 1.92 0.63 6.18
CA LEU A 70 2.98 -0.23 6.67
C LEU A 70 3.46 0.27 8.03
N SER A 71 3.51 -0.59 9.03
CA SER A 71 4.10 -0.23 10.31
C SER A 71 5.60 -0.07 10.15
N GLU A 72 6.08 1.10 10.55
CA GLU A 72 7.50 1.39 10.61
C GLU A 72 8.05 0.72 11.87
N LYS A 73 8.42 -0.56 11.75
CA LYS A 73 9.34 -1.15 12.74
C LYS A 73 10.64 -0.36 12.59
N ILE A 74 10.93 0.49 13.57
CA ILE A 74 12.29 0.98 13.77
C ILE A 74 13.14 -0.29 13.91
N ILE A 75 13.87 -0.65 12.86
CA ILE A 75 14.95 -1.60 13.01
C ILE A 75 15.96 -0.81 13.83
N ASP A 76 16.02 -1.06 15.14
CA ASP A 76 17.20 -0.73 15.93
C ASP A 76 18.35 -1.62 15.44
N SER A 77 18.80 -1.36 14.22
CA SER A 77 20.02 -1.96 13.68
C SER A 77 21.17 -1.24 14.36
N LEU A 78 21.82 -1.98 15.25
CA LEU A 78 23.08 -1.71 15.99
C LEU A 78 22.90 -1.15 17.40
N SER A 79 22.49 -2.02 18.32
CA SER A 79 23.11 -2.10 19.65
C SER A 79 24.20 -3.18 19.64
#